data_AF-A0A3M1ASW2-F1
#
_entry.id   AF-A0A3M1ASW2-F1
#
_cell.length_a   1.000
_cell.length_b   1.000
_cell.length_c   1.000
_cell.angle_alpha   90.00
_cell.angle_beta   90.00
_cell.angle_gamma   90.00
#
_symmetry.space_group_name_H-M   'P 1'
#
loop_
_entity.id
_entity.type
_entity.pdbx_description
1 polymer ?
#
loop_
_entity_poly.entity_id
_entity_poly.type
_entity_poly.pdbx_seq_one_letter_code
_entity_poly.pdbx_strand_id
1 'polypeptide(L)' 'MAEGILVVMENNGEHINRLAWEALTGAQKVAAELGQPIFAAVPGKGIQNLVNEVAQK' A
#
# COMPACT_ATOMS: atom_id res chain seq x y z
N MET A 1 5.51 19.15 4.13
CA MET A 1 4.94 17.83 4.46
C MET A 1 4.59 17.18 3.13
N ALA A 2 4.89 15.90 2.92
CA ALA A 2 4.50 15.26 1.65
C ALA A 2 2.97 15.11 1.62
N GLU A 3 2.34 15.63 0.58
CA GLU A 3 0.91 15.47 0.33
C GLU A 3 0.70 14.31 -0.65
N GLY A 4 -0.32 13.49 -0.41
CA GLY A 4 -0.67 12.36 -1.28
C GLY A 4 -1.59 11.36 -0.58
N ILE A 5 -1.84 10.23 -1.24
CA ILE A 5 -2.71 9.18 -0.74
C ILE A 5 -1.88 8.13 -0.01
N LEU A 6 -2.19 7.87 1.25
CA LEU A 6 -1.58 6.79 2.04
C LEU A 6 -2.52 5.60 2.11
N VAL A 7 -2.01 4.43 1.72
CA VAL A 7 -2.68 3.13 1.89
C VAL A 7 -1.97 2.35 2.98
N VAL A 8 -2.71 1.90 3.99
CA VAL A 8 -2.18 1.03 5.04
C VAL A 8 -2.43 -0.42 4.65
N MET A 9 -1.35 -1.19 4.49
CA MET A 9 -1.37 -2.56 4.04
C MET A 9 -1.53 -3.51 5.23
N GLU A 10 -2.79 -3.80 5.58
CA GLU A 10 -3.12 -4.79 6.61
C GLU A 10 -2.52 -6.15 6.26
N ASN A 11 -1.89 -6.80 7.23
CA ASN A 11 -1.20 -8.07 7.06
C ASN A 11 -1.19 -8.88 8.36
N ASN A 12 -0.90 -10.18 8.25
CA ASN A 12 -0.76 -11.09 9.40
C ASN A 12 0.70 -11.51 9.66
N GLY A 13 1.68 -10.81 9.06
CA GLY A 13 3.10 -11.15 9.14
C GLY A 13 3.61 -12.07 8.02
N GLU A 14 2.72 -12.83 7.36
CA GLU A 14 3.08 -13.73 6.25
C GLU A 14 2.42 -13.33 4.93
N HIS A 15 1.25 -12.69 5.00
CA HIS A 15 0.46 -12.31 3.83
C HIS A 15 -0.20 -10.94 4.04
N ILE A 16 -0.32 -10.17 2.96
CA ILE A 16 -1.18 -8.99 2.90
C ILE A 16 -2.65 -9.42 2.77
N ASN A 17 -3.55 -8.77 3.51
CA ASN A 17 -4.99 -8.99 3.39
C ASN A 17 -5.48 -8.61 1.98
N ARG A 18 -6.33 -9.44 1.36
CA ARG A 18 -6.90 -9.17 0.03
C ARG A 18 -7.55 -7.79 -0.06
N LEU A 19 -8.27 -7.35 0.98
CA LEU A 19 -8.92 -6.04 0.99
C LEU A 19 -7.90 -4.90 0.88
N ALA A 20 -6.71 -5.05 1.47
CA ALA A 20 -5.64 -4.05 1.36
C ALA A 20 -5.09 -3.95 -0.08
N TRP A 21 -5.03 -5.06 -0.83
CA TRP A 21 -4.66 -5.03 -2.24
C TRP A 21 -5.69 -4.32 -3.13
N GLU A 22 -6.96 -4.56 -2.86
CA GLU A 22 -8.06 -3.90 -3.57
C GLU A 22 -8.06 -2.39 -3.27
N ALA A 23 -7.80 -2.02 -2.01
CA ALA A 23 -7.64 -0.63 -1.59
C ALA A 23 -6.44 0.05 -2.29
N LEU A 24 -5.29 -0.63 -2.39
CA LEU A 24 -4.11 -0.09 -3.11
C LEU A 24 -4.43 0.18 -4.58
N THR A 25 -5.09 -0.77 -5.25
CA THR A 25 -5.48 -0.62 -6.66
C THR A 25 -6.46 0.54 -6.85
N GLY A 26 -7.44 0.68 -5.95
CA GLY A 26 -8.39 1.81 -5.98
C GLY A 26 -7.69 3.15 -5.76
N ALA A 27 -6.81 3.20 -4.75
CA ALA A 27 -6.03 4.39 -4.43
C ALA A 27 -5.10 4.82 -5.58
N GLN A 28 -4.50 3.87 -6.32
CA GLN A 28 -3.68 4.19 -7.51
C GLN A 28 -4.49 4.94 -8.57
N LYS A 29 -5.75 4.55 -8.79
CA LYS A 29 -6.64 5.24 -9.75
C LYS A 29 -6.97 6.65 -9.27
N VAL A 30 -7.35 6.80 -8.01
CA VAL A 30 -7.67 8.12 -7.43
C VAL A 30 -6.43 9.02 -7.43
N ALA A 31 -5.26 8.49 -7.09
CA ALA A 31 -4.00 9.23 -7.11
C ALA A 31 -3.67 9.74 -8.52
N ALA A 32 -3.87 8.91 -9.54
CA ALA A 32 -3.68 9.30 -10.94
C ALA A 32 -4.67 10.38 -11.39
N GLU A 33 -5.94 10.29 -10.98
CA GLU A 33 -6.96 11.32 -11.26
C GLU A 33 -6.63 12.67 -10.59
N LEU A 34 -6.06 12.64 -9.39
CA LEU A 34 -5.70 13.82 -8.62
C LEU A 34 -4.30 14.37 -8.94
N GLY A 35 -3.48 13.65 -9.73
CA GLY A 35 -2.08 13.99 -9.97
C GLY A 35 -1.24 13.97 -8.70
N GLN A 36 -1.61 13.16 -7.71
CA GLN A 36 -0.94 13.06 -6.42
C GLN A 36 -0.10 11.78 -6.30
N PRO A 37 0.99 11.79 -5.51
CA PRO A 37 1.74 10.57 -5.23
C PRO A 37 0.92 9.63 -4.34
N ILE A 38 1.21 8.33 -4.47
CA ILE A 38 0.68 7.28 -3.61
C ILE A 38 1.79 6.72 -2.72
N PHE A 39 1.45 6.44 -1.47
CA PHE A 39 2.30 5.82 -0.48
C PHE A 39 1.64 4.54 0.05
N ALA A 40 2.42 3.50 0.26
CA ALA A 40 1.98 2.29 0.93
C ALA A 40 2.78 2.09 2.22
N ALA A 41 2.08 1.92 3.34
CA ALA A 41 2.69 1.59 4.63
C ALA A 41 2.36 0.14 4.99
N VAL A 42 3.39 -0.68 5.25
CA VAL A 42 3.25 -2.06 5.72
C VAL A 42 3.68 -2.12 7.19
N PRO A 43 2.75 -1.94 8.15
CA PRO A 43 3.10 -2.01 9.57
C PRO A 43 3.30 -3.45 10.03
N GLY A 44 4.31 -3.70 10.85
CA GLY A 44 4.54 -5.03 11.44
C GLY A 44 6.02 -5.33 11.69
N LYS A 45 6.29 -6.49 12.29
CA LYS A 45 7.65 -7.01 12.51
C LYS A 45 7.91 -8.16 11.54
N GLY A 46 9.11 -8.23 10.97
CA GLY A 46 9.47 -9.30 10.02
C GLY A 46 8.84 -9.18 8.63
N ILE A 47 8.27 -8.02 8.29
CA ILE A 47 7.46 -7.79 7.08
C ILE A 47 8.27 -7.45 5.83
N GLN A 48 9.58 -7.68 5.83
CA GLN A 48 10.47 -7.25 4.74
C GLN A 48 10.07 -7.85 3.38
N ASN A 49 9.63 -9.11 3.38
CA ASN A 49 9.16 -9.77 2.16
C ASN A 49 7.86 -9.15 1.64
N LEU A 50 6.92 -8.81 2.54
CA LEU A 50 5.67 -8.15 2.19
C LEU A 50 5.89 -6.74 1.64
N VAL A 51 6.84 -6.00 2.19
CA VAL A 51 7.24 -4.68 1.65
C VAL A 51 7.76 -4.82 0.23
N ASN A 52 8.61 -5.80 -0.03
CA ASN A 52 9.13 -6.05 -1.37
C ASN A 52 8.02 -6.45 -2.35
N GLU A 53 7.06 -7.26 -1.91
CA GLU A 53 5.88 -7.63 -2.72
C GLU A 53 5.03 -6.41 -3.08
N VAL A 54 4.74 -5.54 -2.10
CA VAL A 54 3.98 -4.30 -2.31
C VAL A 54 4.73 -3.34 -3.24
N ALA A 55 6.05 -3.24 -3.14
CA ALA A 55 6.85 -2.36 -4.01
C ALA A 55 6.94 -2.83 -5.48
N GLN A 56 6.59 -4.09 -5.78
CA GLN A 56 6.58 -4.65 -7.13
C GLN A 56 5.23 -4.52 -7.84
N LYS A 57 4.21 -3.98 -7.15
CA LYS A 57 2.83 -3.82 -7.62
C LYS A 57 2.53 -2.40 -8.10
#